data_AF-A0A817ZIA5-F1
#
_entry.id   AF-A0A817ZIA5-F1
#
_cell.length_a   1.000
_cell.length_b   1.000
_cell.length_c   1.000
_cell.angle_alpha   90.00
_cell.angle_beta   90.00
_cell.angle_gamma   90.00
#
_symmetry.space_group_name_H-M   'P 1'
#
loop_
_entity.id
_entity.type
_entity.pdbx_description
1 polymer ?
#
loop_
_entity_poly.entity_id
_entity_poly.type
_entity_poly.pdbx_seq_one_letter_code
_entity_poly.pdbx_strand_id
1 'polypeptide(L)'
;ACGHRMICPDDFHQYLSMRIRDGDLLPWIPCPAEICSVPCDAKNIIEDGRLTHSELLSFITTYMLKKLSRNENFITCIQCEQGGFLQLGPSKKQEVTCQICNVEQTIEKGSDGDLDITFKQMIQSGQIRECPTCRHLTLKEKGLCNVIECAKCGIWWNWRTREQGHNGKDLKQRARMNGTLWEPGELRYQQELERHNPTEFKALLERNGIRYDPNYVRGGWNED
;
A
#
# COMPACT_ATOMS: atom_id res chain seq x y z
N ALA A 1 -3.15 16.16 23.87
CA ALA A 1 -2.77 14.74 24.04
C ALA A 1 -1.26 14.51 24.22
N CYS A 2 -0.36 15.03 23.37
CA CYS A 2 1.09 14.74 23.45
C CYS A 2 1.99 15.82 24.07
N GLY A 3 1.45 16.99 24.44
CA GLY A 3 2.24 18.10 25.01
C GLY A 3 3.07 18.90 24.00
N HIS A 4 3.18 18.47 22.74
CA HIS A 4 3.78 19.25 21.64
C HIS A 4 2.86 20.43 21.27
N ARG A 5 2.93 21.52 22.05
CA ARG A 5 2.11 22.74 21.88
C ARG A 5 2.79 23.83 21.04
N MET A 6 3.86 23.50 20.33
CA MET A 6 4.72 24.46 19.61
C MET A 6 4.43 24.47 18.10
N ILE A 7 3.17 24.55 17.71
CA ILE A 7 2.79 24.84 16.31
C ILE A 7 1.87 26.04 16.32
N CYS A 8 2.13 27.02 15.46
CA CYS A 8 1.22 28.16 15.37
C CYS A 8 -0.12 27.71 14.73
N PRO A 9 -1.24 28.40 14.98
CA PRO A 9 -2.53 28.04 14.40
C PRO A 9 -2.51 27.95 12.87
N ASP A 10 -1.70 28.77 12.21
CA ASP A 10 -1.65 28.83 10.74
C ASP A 10 -0.89 27.61 10.17
N ASP A 11 0.21 27.20 10.80
CA ASP A 11 0.93 25.97 10.45
C ASP A 11 0.06 24.73 10.73
N PHE A 12 -0.72 24.75 11.81
CA PHE A 12 -1.62 23.65 12.12
C PHE A 12 -2.77 23.57 11.10
N HIS A 13 -3.33 24.72 10.70
CA HIS A 13 -4.30 24.79 9.61
C HIS A 13 -3.72 24.26 8.30
N GLN A 14 -2.51 24.67 7.92
CA GLN A 14 -1.85 24.19 6.71
C GLN A 14 -1.61 22.68 6.75
N TYR A 15 -1.14 22.17 7.89
CA TYR A 15 -0.97 20.73 8.13
C TYR A 15 -2.27 19.96 7.92
N LEU A 16 -3.37 20.41 8.53
CA LEU A 16 -4.68 19.78 8.38
C LEU A 16 -5.20 19.86 6.94
N SER A 17 -5.05 21.01 6.29
CA SER A 17 -5.51 21.25 4.92
C SER A 17 -4.79 20.33 3.92
N MET A 18 -3.47 20.12 4.09
CA MET A 18 -2.71 19.15 3.30
C MET A 18 -3.23 17.73 3.51
N ARG A 19 -3.42 17.29 4.77
CA ARG A 19 -3.93 15.95 5.08
C ARG A 19 -5.34 15.72 4.53
N ILE A 20 -6.21 16.73 4.59
CA ILE A 20 -7.58 16.66 4.06
C ILE A 20 -7.56 16.55 2.53
N ARG A 21 -6.78 17.41 1.87
CA ARG A 21 -6.63 17.39 0.40
C ARG A 21 -6.06 16.07 -0.10
N ASP A 22 -5.06 15.54 0.58
CA ASP A 22 -4.37 14.31 0.19
C ASP A 22 -5.15 13.05 0.68
N GLY A 23 -6.21 13.24 1.47
CA GLY A 23 -7.05 12.19 2.02
C GLY A 23 -6.40 11.37 3.15
N ASP A 24 -5.26 11.79 3.69
CA ASP A 24 -4.46 11.09 4.69
C ASP A 24 -5.04 11.24 6.11
N LEU A 25 -6.24 10.73 6.30
CA LEU A 25 -7.03 10.89 7.54
C LEU A 25 -7.05 9.63 8.43
N LEU A 26 -6.52 8.49 7.94
CA LEU A 26 -6.58 7.20 8.64
C LEU A 26 -5.19 6.75 9.11
N PRO A 27 -5.08 6.07 10.29
CA PRO A 27 -6.17 5.65 11.19
C PRO A 27 -6.86 6.80 11.96
N TRP A 28 -6.14 7.90 12.19
CA TRP A 28 -6.60 9.22 12.61
C TRP A 28 -5.44 10.22 12.37
N ILE A 29 -5.70 11.52 12.30
CA ILE A 29 -4.65 12.52 12.08
C ILE A 29 -3.64 12.50 13.24
N PRO A 30 -2.34 12.25 13.00
CA PRO A 30 -1.32 12.27 14.05
C PRO A 30 -0.89 13.71 14.37
N CYS A 31 -0.21 13.87 15.50
CA CYS A 31 0.50 15.09 15.85
C CYS A 31 1.45 15.51 14.70
N PRO A 32 1.55 16.81 14.37
CA PRO A 32 2.42 17.30 13.30
C PRO A 32 3.92 17.19 13.62
N ALA A 33 4.32 16.90 14.86
CA ALA A 33 5.73 16.71 15.21
C ALA A 33 6.29 15.43 14.57
N GLU A 34 7.48 15.51 13.96
CA GLU A 34 8.05 14.48 13.07
C GLU A 34 8.11 13.05 13.64
N ILE A 35 8.21 12.90 14.96
CA ILE A 35 8.40 11.60 15.63
C ILE A 35 7.21 11.27 16.56
N CYS A 36 6.09 12.02 16.44
CA CYS A 36 4.94 11.83 17.33
C CYS A 36 3.78 11.15 16.60
N SER A 37 3.49 9.89 16.95
CA SER A 37 2.34 9.14 16.45
C SER A 37 1.05 9.35 17.25
N VAL A 38 1.07 10.21 18.27
CA VAL A 38 -0.09 10.46 19.12
C VAL A 38 -1.19 11.15 18.30
N PRO A 39 -2.43 10.64 18.30
CA PRO A 39 -3.52 11.25 17.55
C PRO A 39 -3.84 12.65 18.07
N CYS A 40 -4.12 13.57 17.15
CA CYS A 40 -4.68 14.88 17.50
C CYS A 40 -6.07 14.71 18.12
N ASP A 41 -6.40 15.56 19.09
CA ASP A 41 -7.75 15.57 19.66
C ASP A 41 -8.73 16.11 18.60
N ALA A 42 -9.93 15.52 18.52
CA ALA A 42 -10.98 16.00 17.63
C ALA A 42 -11.35 17.46 17.94
N LYS A 43 -11.35 17.82 19.23
CA LYS A 43 -11.59 19.20 19.67
C LYS A 43 -10.56 20.16 19.10
N ASN A 44 -9.27 19.79 19.13
CA ASN A 44 -8.21 20.62 18.56
C ASN A 44 -8.34 20.75 17.04
N ILE A 45 -8.69 19.68 16.33
CA ILE A 45 -8.89 19.74 14.86
C ILE A 45 -10.01 20.73 14.50
N ILE A 46 -11.09 20.75 15.27
CA ILE A 46 -12.26 21.60 15.01
C ILE A 46 -12.02 23.05 15.47
N GLU A 47 -11.52 23.23 16.70
CA GLU A 47 -11.38 24.56 17.32
C GLU A 47 -10.08 25.27 16.93
N ASP A 48 -8.95 24.57 16.97
CA ASP A 48 -7.63 25.15 16.72
C ASP A 48 -7.22 25.07 15.23
N GLY A 49 -7.82 24.15 14.47
CA GLY A 49 -7.47 23.88 13.07
C GLY A 49 -7.92 24.95 12.07
N ARG A 50 -8.78 25.89 12.48
CA ARG A 50 -9.31 27.01 11.65
C ARG A 50 -9.82 26.59 10.27
N LEU A 51 -10.30 25.36 10.15
CA LEU A 51 -10.79 24.81 8.89
C LEU A 51 -12.04 25.58 8.43
N THR A 52 -12.10 25.89 7.15
CA THR A 52 -13.31 26.43 6.53
C THR A 52 -14.44 25.40 6.57
N HIS A 53 -15.70 25.84 6.44
CA HIS A 53 -16.84 24.92 6.36
C HIS A 53 -16.68 23.87 5.24
N SER A 54 -16.10 24.26 4.11
CA SER A 54 -15.82 23.35 3.00
C SER A 54 -14.79 22.29 3.36
N GLU A 55 -13.73 22.67 4.06
CA GLU A 55 -12.68 21.74 4.50
C GLU A 55 -13.17 20.80 5.60
N LEU A 56 -13.98 21.31 6.54
CA LEU A 56 -14.63 20.48 7.56
C LEU A 56 -15.55 19.44 6.91
N LEU A 57 -16.36 19.86 5.93
CA LEU A 57 -17.22 18.94 5.20
C LEU A 57 -16.39 17.87 4.46
N SER A 58 -15.32 18.29 3.78
CA SER A 58 -14.40 17.37 3.10
C SER A 58 -13.74 16.39 4.07
N PHE A 59 -13.26 16.88 5.22
CA PHE A 59 -12.67 16.10 6.29
C PHE A 59 -13.63 15.02 6.79
N ILE A 60 -14.84 15.42 7.21
CA ILE A 60 -15.85 14.50 7.75
C ILE A 60 -16.27 13.49 6.70
N THR A 61 -16.58 13.95 5.48
CA THR A 61 -17.05 13.09 4.39
C THR A 61 -15.98 12.06 4.02
N THR A 62 -14.74 12.50 3.82
CA THR A 62 -13.61 11.62 3.49
C THR A 62 -13.33 10.63 4.61
N TYR A 63 -13.29 11.08 5.86
CA TYR A 63 -13.06 10.20 7.00
C TYR A 63 -14.15 9.13 7.12
N MET A 64 -15.42 9.53 7.04
CA MET A 64 -16.57 8.63 7.15
C MET A 64 -16.58 7.64 5.99
N LEU A 65 -16.37 8.08 4.75
CA LEU A 65 -16.32 7.20 3.59
C LEU A 65 -15.17 6.21 3.68
N LYS A 66 -13.97 6.63 4.08
CA LYS A 66 -12.85 5.70 4.24
C LYS A 66 -13.02 4.74 5.42
N LYS A 67 -13.80 5.11 6.45
CA LYS A 67 -14.21 4.19 7.52
C LYS A 67 -15.28 3.21 7.04
N LEU A 68 -16.27 3.69 6.31
CA LEU A 68 -17.36 2.89 5.76
C LEU A 68 -16.87 1.93 4.68
N SER A 69 -15.93 2.32 3.82
CA SER A 69 -15.36 1.44 2.78
C SER A 69 -14.64 0.21 3.34
N ARG A 70 -14.24 0.24 4.61
CA ARG A 70 -13.70 -0.91 5.34
C ARG A 70 -14.78 -1.84 5.89
N ASN A 71 -16.04 -1.42 5.89
CA ASN A 71 -17.18 -2.24 6.29
C ASN A 71 -17.55 -3.21 5.17
N GLU A 72 -17.68 -4.48 5.51
CA GLU A 72 -18.04 -5.55 4.59
C GLU A 72 -19.44 -5.43 3.99
N ASN A 73 -20.26 -4.47 4.42
CA ASN A 73 -21.59 -4.23 3.85
C ASN A 73 -21.64 -2.95 3.00
N PHE A 74 -20.57 -2.15 2.94
CA PHE A 74 -20.55 -0.88 2.22
C PHE A 74 -19.90 -1.01 0.83
N ILE A 75 -20.49 -0.38 -0.19
CA ILE A 75 -20.02 -0.36 -1.57
C ILE A 75 -19.93 1.09 -2.01
N THR A 76 -18.77 1.54 -2.49
CA THR A 76 -18.58 2.92 -2.96
C THR A 76 -19.25 3.13 -4.32
N CYS A 77 -19.76 4.33 -4.57
CA CYS A 77 -20.23 4.73 -5.90
C CYS A 77 -19.07 4.78 -6.90
N ILE A 78 -19.30 4.27 -8.11
CA ILE A 78 -18.26 4.18 -9.16
C ILE A 78 -17.86 5.55 -9.74
N GLN A 79 -18.73 6.55 -9.64
CA GLN A 79 -18.55 7.83 -10.34
C GLN A 79 -18.03 8.95 -9.46
N CYS A 80 -18.64 9.14 -8.27
CA CYS A 80 -18.43 10.36 -7.50
C CYS A 80 -17.53 10.19 -6.28
N GLU A 81 -17.14 8.95 -5.92
CA GLU A 81 -16.38 8.58 -4.71
C GLU A 81 -16.96 9.06 -3.36
N GLN A 82 -17.95 9.95 -3.38
CA GLN A 82 -18.62 10.59 -2.25
C GLN A 82 -19.91 9.86 -1.84
N GLY A 83 -20.48 9.09 -2.77
CA GLY A 83 -21.64 8.24 -2.53
C GLY A 83 -21.27 6.81 -2.20
N GLY A 84 -22.19 6.09 -1.57
CA GLY A 84 -22.05 4.65 -1.38
C GLY A 84 -23.35 4.01 -0.92
N PHE A 85 -23.34 2.69 -0.86
CA PHE A 85 -24.50 1.84 -0.68
C PHE A 85 -24.25 0.82 0.42
N LEU A 86 -25.23 0.60 1.28
CA LEU A 86 -25.20 -0.49 2.24
C LEU A 86 -26.02 -1.65 1.69
N GLN A 87 -25.37 -2.79 1.49
CA GLN A 87 -26.04 -4.04 1.18
C GLN A 87 -25.99 -4.93 2.41
N LEU A 88 -27.14 -5.12 3.05
CA LEU A 88 -27.30 -5.97 4.22
C LEU A 88 -27.95 -7.30 3.78
N GLY A 89 -27.38 -8.42 4.21
CA GLY A 89 -27.93 -9.75 3.94
C GLY A 89 -27.23 -10.48 2.77
N PRO A 90 -27.84 -11.57 2.25
CA PRO A 90 -27.21 -12.41 1.23
C PRO A 90 -26.96 -11.61 -0.04
N SER A 91 -25.77 -11.79 -0.62
CA SER A 91 -25.34 -11.02 -1.75
C SER A 91 -26.20 -11.26 -2.98
N LYS A 92 -26.81 -10.20 -3.48
CA LYS A 92 -27.66 -10.23 -4.67
C LYS A 92 -27.34 -9.02 -5.53
N LYS A 93 -27.29 -9.20 -6.85
CA LYS A 93 -27.27 -8.07 -7.79
C LYS A 93 -28.49 -7.18 -7.56
N GLN A 94 -28.24 -5.91 -7.31
CA GLN A 94 -29.26 -4.88 -7.14
C GLN A 94 -28.88 -3.68 -7.99
N GLU A 95 -29.82 -3.18 -8.78
CA GLU A 95 -29.68 -1.90 -9.45
C GLU A 95 -30.03 -0.80 -8.46
N VAL A 96 -29.13 0.16 -8.31
CA VAL A 96 -29.26 1.27 -7.35
C VAL A 96 -28.82 2.57 -8.00
N THR A 97 -29.46 3.66 -7.60
CA THR A 97 -29.11 5.01 -8.05
C THR A 97 -28.37 5.74 -6.93
N CYS A 98 -27.18 6.25 -7.22
CA CYS A 98 -26.43 7.05 -6.27
C CYS A 98 -27.18 8.35 -5.96
N GLN A 99 -27.49 8.60 -4.69
CA GLN A 99 -28.22 9.80 -4.27
C GLN A 99 -27.40 11.10 -4.39
N ILE A 100 -26.10 11.01 -4.63
CA ILE A 100 -25.20 12.16 -4.76
C ILE A 100 -25.03 12.57 -6.23
N CYS A 101 -24.72 11.62 -7.12
CA CYS A 101 -24.46 11.90 -8.54
C CYS A 101 -25.57 11.45 -9.50
N ASN A 102 -26.64 10.84 -8.98
CA ASN A 102 -27.77 10.30 -9.76
C ASN A 102 -27.40 9.26 -10.83
N VAL A 103 -26.19 8.68 -10.75
CA VAL A 103 -25.77 7.60 -11.65
C VAL A 103 -26.36 6.28 -11.15
N GLU A 104 -26.98 5.56 -12.08
CA GLU A 104 -27.42 4.18 -11.88
C GLU A 104 -26.23 3.23 -11.99
N GLN A 105 -26.13 2.29 -11.06
CA GLN A 105 -25.12 1.25 -11.06
C GLN A 105 -25.68 -0.04 -10.48
N THR A 106 -25.16 -1.16 -10.94
CA THR A 106 -25.43 -2.46 -10.31
C THR A 106 -24.45 -2.67 -9.17
N ILE A 107 -24.97 -2.98 -7.98
CA ILE A 107 -24.18 -3.37 -6.82
C ILE A 107 -24.37 -4.86 -6.54
N GLU A 108 -23.28 -5.57 -6.24
CA GLU A 108 -23.34 -6.96 -5.78
C GLU A 108 -22.25 -7.23 -4.76
N LYS A 109 -22.70 -7.51 -3.54
CA LYS A 109 -21.98 -7.87 -2.33
C LYS A 109 -21.25 -9.19 -2.30
N GLY A 110 -20.92 -9.82 -3.43
CA GLY A 110 -21.13 -11.28 -3.46
C GLY A 110 -20.44 -12.13 -4.47
N SER A 111 -19.69 -11.52 -5.37
CA SER A 111 -18.76 -12.27 -6.18
C SER A 111 -17.45 -11.51 -6.10
N ASP A 112 -16.47 -12.07 -5.42
CA ASP A 112 -15.26 -12.66 -6.02
C ASP A 112 -15.15 -12.56 -7.57
N GLY A 113 -15.53 -11.43 -8.17
CA GLY A 113 -15.77 -11.24 -9.60
C GLY A 113 -15.02 -10.05 -10.16
N ASP A 114 -15.28 -8.82 -9.69
CA ASP A 114 -14.72 -7.64 -10.37
C ASP A 114 -13.44 -7.07 -9.76
N LEU A 115 -13.17 -7.29 -8.47
CA LEU A 115 -11.80 -7.19 -7.92
C LEU A 115 -10.99 -8.45 -8.20
N ASP A 116 -11.65 -9.54 -8.55
CA ASP A 116 -11.10 -10.88 -8.44
C ASP A 116 -10.64 -11.44 -9.77
N ILE A 117 -11.11 -10.97 -10.93
CA ILE A 117 -10.50 -11.37 -12.20
C ILE A 117 -9.06 -10.86 -12.27
N THR A 118 -8.82 -9.58 -12.01
CA THR A 118 -7.46 -9.01 -12.04
C THR A 118 -6.61 -9.56 -10.89
N PHE A 119 -7.16 -9.69 -9.68
CA PHE A 119 -6.41 -10.21 -8.53
C PHE A 119 -6.17 -11.72 -8.59
N LYS A 120 -7.16 -12.54 -8.99
CA LYS A 120 -6.94 -13.97 -9.29
C LYS A 120 -6.01 -14.14 -10.47
N GLN A 121 -6.07 -13.29 -11.50
CA GLN A 121 -5.09 -13.32 -12.59
C GLN A 121 -3.69 -12.96 -12.08
N MET A 122 -3.54 -12.03 -11.15
CA MET A 122 -2.24 -11.72 -10.52
C MET A 122 -1.73 -12.87 -9.63
N ILE A 123 -2.62 -13.60 -8.95
CA ILE A 123 -2.28 -14.82 -8.21
C ILE A 123 -1.92 -15.96 -9.17
N GLN A 124 -2.71 -16.19 -10.22
CA GLN A 124 -2.53 -17.24 -11.23
C GLN A 124 -1.29 -17.01 -12.10
N SER A 125 -1.02 -15.75 -12.46
CA SER A 125 0.23 -15.35 -13.15
C SER A 125 1.44 -15.34 -12.21
N GLY A 126 1.22 -15.53 -10.91
CA GLY A 126 2.27 -15.60 -9.91
C GLY A 126 2.96 -14.27 -9.62
N GLN A 127 2.32 -13.14 -9.93
CA GLN A 127 2.72 -11.77 -9.56
C GLN A 127 2.45 -11.46 -8.08
N ILE A 128 1.46 -12.12 -7.49
CA ILE A 128 1.19 -12.12 -6.06
C ILE A 128 1.31 -13.56 -5.55
N ARG A 129 2.04 -13.75 -4.46
CA ARG A 129 2.20 -15.06 -3.81
C ARG A 129 2.04 -14.94 -2.31
N GLU A 130 1.52 -15.99 -1.70
CA GLU A 130 1.42 -16.11 -0.24
C GLU A 130 2.76 -16.47 0.38
N CYS A 131 3.13 -15.76 1.45
CA CYS A 131 4.23 -16.14 2.33
C CYS A 131 4.01 -17.58 2.84
N PRO A 132 5.00 -18.49 2.71
CA PRO A 132 4.86 -19.89 3.10
C PRO A 132 4.61 -20.09 4.61
N THR A 133 5.03 -19.14 5.45
CA THR A 133 4.80 -19.19 6.91
C THR A 133 3.43 -18.64 7.32
N CYS A 134 3.17 -17.36 7.05
CA CYS A 134 2.04 -16.64 7.63
C CYS A 134 0.89 -16.36 6.65
N ARG A 135 0.99 -16.86 5.40
CA ARG A 135 0.05 -16.66 4.29
C ARG A 135 -0.24 -15.20 3.92
N HIS A 136 0.59 -14.27 4.40
CA HIS A 136 0.49 -12.87 3.99
C HIS A 136 0.80 -12.75 2.50
N LEU A 137 -0.05 -12.02 1.77
CA LEU A 137 0.12 -11.79 0.34
C LEU A 137 1.31 -10.87 0.11
N THR A 138 2.20 -11.28 -0.78
CA THR A 138 3.43 -10.57 -1.12
C THR A 138 3.47 -10.39 -2.62
N LEU A 139 3.92 -9.21 -3.07
CA LEU A 139 4.16 -8.89 -4.47
C LEU A 139 5.66 -8.78 -4.70
N LYS A 140 6.13 -9.21 -5.87
CA LYS A 140 7.51 -9.05 -6.30
C LYS A 140 7.53 -8.26 -7.61
N GLU A 141 8.17 -7.10 -7.60
CA GLU A 141 8.40 -6.35 -8.84
C GLU A 141 9.41 -7.09 -9.76
N LYS A 142 9.20 -6.93 -11.07
CA LYS A 142 10.09 -7.48 -12.09
C LYS A 142 11.47 -6.84 -11.99
N GLY A 143 12.52 -7.65 -12.09
CA GLY A 143 13.90 -7.18 -11.99
C GLY A 143 14.46 -7.12 -10.58
N LEU A 144 13.77 -7.75 -9.61
CA LEU A 144 14.31 -8.04 -8.27
C LEU A 144 14.69 -9.52 -8.17
N CYS A 145 15.62 -9.85 -7.27
CA CYS A 145 15.94 -11.25 -7.02
C CYS A 145 14.76 -11.95 -6.33
N ASN A 146 14.67 -13.27 -6.50
CA ASN A 146 13.62 -14.09 -5.91
C ASN A 146 13.71 -14.19 -4.38
N VAL A 147 14.82 -13.81 -3.76
CA VAL A 147 14.93 -13.85 -2.30
C VAL A 147 14.36 -12.57 -1.70
N ILE A 148 13.25 -12.71 -0.97
CA ILE A 148 12.49 -11.61 -0.38
C ILE A 148 12.19 -11.86 1.09
N GLU A 149 11.94 -10.79 1.83
CA GLU A 149 11.53 -10.83 3.24
C GLU A 149 10.01 -10.62 3.34
N CYS A 150 9.33 -11.43 4.17
CA CYS A 150 7.91 -11.20 4.43
C CYS A 150 7.71 -9.98 5.32
N ALA A 151 7.01 -8.96 4.82
CA ALA A 151 6.69 -7.74 5.58
C ALA A 151 5.89 -7.98 6.87
N LYS A 152 5.18 -9.11 7.00
CA LYS A 152 4.38 -9.45 8.19
C LYS A 152 5.15 -10.21 9.27
N CYS A 153 5.95 -11.20 8.88
CA CYS A 153 6.59 -12.11 9.84
C CYS A 153 8.12 -12.17 9.76
N GLY A 154 8.75 -11.36 8.90
CA GLY A 154 10.21 -11.23 8.79
C GLY A 154 10.94 -12.45 8.24
N ILE A 155 10.23 -13.49 7.77
CA ILE A 155 10.87 -14.68 7.22
C ILE A 155 11.45 -14.35 5.84
N TRP A 156 12.68 -14.78 5.59
CA TRP A 156 13.27 -14.75 4.25
C TRP A 156 12.82 -15.98 3.49
N TRP A 157 12.36 -15.80 2.26
CA TRP A 157 11.93 -16.90 1.41
C TRP A 157 12.20 -16.63 -0.07
N ASN A 158 12.34 -17.71 -0.84
CA ASN A 158 12.55 -17.65 -2.28
C ASN A 158 11.19 -17.65 -2.98
N TRP A 159 10.87 -16.57 -3.67
CA TRP A 159 9.66 -16.37 -4.46
C TRP A 159 9.34 -17.56 -5.36
N ARG A 160 10.35 -18.06 -6.08
CA ARG A 160 10.22 -19.13 -7.08
C ARG A 160 10.03 -20.50 -6.45
N THR A 161 10.89 -20.87 -5.49
CA THR A 161 10.93 -22.23 -4.91
C THR A 161 10.14 -22.40 -3.62
N ARG A 162 9.71 -21.29 -3.01
CA ARG A 162 9.11 -21.21 -1.67
C ARG A 162 10.01 -21.68 -0.52
N GLU A 163 11.30 -21.91 -0.78
CA GLU A 163 12.30 -22.26 0.24
C GLU A 163 12.46 -21.11 1.25
N GLN A 164 12.51 -21.45 2.55
CA GLN A 164 12.65 -20.49 3.64
C GLN A 164 14.10 -20.42 4.16
N GLY A 165 14.46 -19.31 4.80
CA GLY A 165 15.74 -19.11 5.47
C GLY A 165 15.64 -18.16 6.65
N HIS A 166 16.54 -18.31 7.61
CA HIS A 166 16.63 -17.42 8.77
C HIS A 166 17.28 -16.07 8.43
N ASN A 167 18.07 -16.00 7.36
CA ASN A 167 18.65 -14.76 6.86
C ASN A 167 18.66 -14.73 5.32
N GLY A 168 18.71 -13.52 4.77
CA GLY A 168 18.72 -13.31 3.32
C GLY A 168 20.06 -13.66 2.64
N LYS A 169 21.20 -13.60 3.36
CA LYS A 169 22.54 -13.87 2.79
C LYS A 169 22.65 -15.33 2.34
N ASP A 170 22.34 -16.26 3.24
CA ASP A 170 22.41 -17.70 3.00
C ASP A 170 21.39 -18.15 1.97
N LEU A 171 20.18 -17.60 2.03
CA LEU A 171 19.13 -17.93 1.07
C LEU A 171 19.47 -17.40 -0.34
N LYS A 172 20.09 -16.21 -0.46
CA LYS A 172 20.63 -15.71 -1.74
C LYS A 172 21.75 -16.60 -2.25
N GLN A 173 22.66 -17.07 -1.40
CA GLN A 173 23.74 -17.97 -1.80
C GLN A 173 23.20 -19.31 -2.33
N ARG A 174 22.28 -19.96 -1.60
CA ARG A 174 21.60 -21.18 -2.07
C ARG A 174 20.88 -20.96 -3.40
N ALA A 175 20.15 -19.84 -3.53
CA ALA A 175 19.46 -19.50 -4.76
C ALA A 175 20.42 -19.27 -5.95
N ARG A 176 21.63 -18.75 -5.72
CA ARG A 176 22.67 -18.63 -6.76
C ARG A 176 23.16 -20.01 -7.20
N MET A 177 23.51 -20.87 -6.24
CA MET A 177 24.00 -22.22 -6.54
C MET A 177 22.97 -23.04 -7.32
N ASN A 178 21.68 -22.86 -6.99
CA ASN A 178 20.58 -23.59 -7.62
C ASN A 178 20.05 -22.91 -8.90
N GLY A 179 20.61 -21.76 -9.32
CA GLY A 179 20.13 -21.02 -10.48
C GLY A 179 18.71 -20.45 -10.33
N THR A 180 18.23 -20.26 -9.10
CA THR A 180 16.88 -19.78 -8.78
C THR A 180 16.86 -18.36 -8.18
N LEU A 181 18.01 -17.67 -8.16
CA LEU A 181 18.09 -16.29 -7.65
C LEU A 181 17.24 -15.31 -8.49
N TRP A 182 17.04 -15.58 -9.77
CA TRP A 182 16.30 -14.72 -10.70
C TRP A 182 15.23 -15.52 -11.44
N GLU A 183 14.14 -14.86 -11.83
CA GLU A 183 13.29 -15.42 -12.89
C GLU A 183 13.99 -15.30 -14.25
N PRO A 184 13.64 -16.16 -15.23
CA PRO A 184 14.21 -16.10 -16.57
C PRO A 184 14.15 -14.69 -17.18
N GLY A 185 15.30 -14.18 -17.62
CA GLY A 185 15.41 -12.85 -18.26
C GLY A 185 15.40 -11.65 -17.31
N GLU A 186 15.08 -11.80 -16.02
CA GLU A 186 14.99 -10.66 -15.11
C GLU A 186 16.35 -10.04 -14.77
N LEU A 187 17.40 -10.86 -14.64
CA LEU A 187 18.75 -10.34 -14.42
C LEU A 187 19.19 -9.44 -15.58
N ARG A 188 18.94 -9.90 -16.82
CA ARG A 188 19.26 -9.13 -18.03
C ARG A 188 18.43 -7.84 -18.09
N TYR A 189 17.13 -7.93 -17.81
CA TYR A 189 16.25 -6.76 -17.73
C TYR A 189 16.79 -5.73 -16.72
N GLN A 190 17.17 -6.16 -15.52
CA GLN A 190 17.70 -5.28 -14.50
C GLN A 190 19.05 -4.65 -14.92
N GLN A 191 19.93 -5.41 -15.58
CA GLN A 191 21.20 -4.91 -16.12
C GLN A 191 21.00 -3.89 -17.25
N GLU A 192 20.05 -4.15 -18.16
CA GLU A 192 19.69 -3.22 -19.23
C GLU A 192 19.07 -1.95 -18.65
N LEU A 193 18.22 -2.08 -17.62
CA LEU A 193 17.61 -0.95 -16.92
C LEU A 193 18.65 -0.06 -16.25
N GLU A 194 19.61 -0.64 -15.52
CA GLU A 194 20.72 0.11 -14.93
C GLU A 194 21.53 0.87 -15.99
N ARG A 195 21.81 0.22 -17.12
CA ARG A 195 22.66 0.79 -18.18
C ARG A 195 22.00 1.93 -18.94
N HIS A 196 20.71 1.78 -19.27
CA HIS A 196 20.03 2.71 -20.17
C HIS A 196 19.10 3.67 -19.42
N ASN A 197 18.62 3.32 -18.22
CA ASN A 197 17.76 4.16 -17.40
C ASN A 197 18.11 4.07 -15.89
N PRO A 198 19.26 4.63 -15.48
CA PRO A 198 19.74 4.53 -14.09
C PRO A 198 18.78 5.20 -13.08
N THR A 199 17.99 6.19 -13.50
CA THR A 199 16.98 6.84 -12.65
C THR A 199 15.86 5.87 -12.29
N GLU A 200 15.31 5.18 -13.29
CA GLU A 200 14.27 4.16 -13.07
C GLU A 200 14.81 2.96 -12.30
N PHE A 201 16.06 2.58 -12.54
CA PHE A 201 16.74 1.54 -11.76
C PHE A 201 16.85 1.89 -10.27
N LYS A 202 17.26 3.11 -9.93
CA LYS A 202 17.31 3.57 -8.53
C LYS A 202 15.93 3.58 -7.89
N ALA A 203 14.92 4.11 -8.59
CA ALA A 203 13.55 4.14 -8.11
C ALA A 203 12.99 2.72 -7.87
N LEU A 204 13.31 1.75 -8.73
CA LEU A 204 12.96 0.34 -8.54
C LEU A 204 13.52 -0.21 -7.23
N LEU A 205 14.79 0.04 -6.93
CA LEU A 205 15.43 -0.41 -5.69
C LEU A 205 14.81 0.25 -4.45
N GLU A 206 14.63 1.57 -4.49
CA GLU A 206 14.11 2.36 -3.36
C GLU A 206 12.68 1.97 -2.99
N ARG A 207 11.78 1.79 -3.97
CA ARG A 207 10.40 1.30 -3.74
C ARG A 207 10.36 -0.06 -3.06
N ASN A 208 11.42 -0.85 -3.20
CA ASN A 208 11.54 -2.19 -2.64
C ASN A 208 12.47 -2.23 -1.40
N GLY A 209 12.74 -1.07 -0.80
CA GLY A 209 13.53 -0.96 0.42
C GLY A 209 15.01 -1.28 0.26
N ILE A 210 15.52 -1.33 -0.98
CA ILE A 210 16.92 -1.58 -1.27
C ILE A 210 17.61 -0.23 -1.50
N ARG A 211 18.56 0.12 -0.64
CA ARG A 211 19.39 1.29 -0.85
C ARG A 211 20.34 1.04 -2.03
N TYR A 212 20.29 1.89 -3.05
CA TYR A 212 21.25 1.84 -4.14
C TYR A 212 22.66 2.15 -3.61
N ASP A 213 23.59 1.24 -3.85
CA ASP A 213 25.01 1.44 -3.60
C ASP A 213 25.73 1.46 -4.96
N PRO A 214 26.31 2.60 -5.38
CA PRO A 214 27.04 2.70 -6.65
C PRO A 214 28.29 1.82 -6.70
N ASN A 215 28.78 1.33 -5.55
CA ASN A 215 29.90 0.41 -5.45
C ASN A 215 29.46 -1.05 -5.33
N TYR A 216 28.15 -1.34 -5.41
CA TYR A 216 27.63 -2.69 -5.29
C TYR A 216 28.11 -3.60 -6.43
N VAL A 217 28.97 -4.56 -6.10
CA VAL A 217 29.41 -5.60 -7.03
C VAL A 217 28.39 -6.73 -7.06
N ARG A 218 27.62 -6.83 -8.15
CA ARG A 218 26.68 -7.93 -8.38
C ARG A 218 27.43 -9.26 -8.51
N GLY A 219 27.22 -10.15 -7.56
CA GLY A 219 27.83 -11.48 -7.58
C GLY A 219 29.25 -11.53 -6.99
N GLY A 220 29.68 -10.48 -6.28
CA GLY A 220 30.91 -10.54 -5.49
C GLY A 220 30.79 -11.60 -4.39
N TRP A 221 31.62 -12.63 -4.46
CA TRP A 221 31.97 -13.48 -3.33
C TRP A 221 32.81 -12.65 -2.36
N ASN A 222 32.20 -11.71 -1.66
CA ASN A 222 32.91 -11.05 -0.58
C ASN A 222 32.77 -11.95 0.65
N GLU A 223 33.76 -12.83 0.77
CA GLU A 223 34.21 -13.40 2.03
C GLU A 223 34.53 -12.23 2.97
N ASP A 224 33.54 -11.87 3.78
CA ASP A 224 33.70 -11.29 5.11
C ASP A 224 32.65 -11.96 6.02
#